data_AF-A0A2G9GSU7-F1
#
_entry.id   AF-A0A2G9GSU7-F1
#
_cell.length_a   1.000
_cell.length_b   1.000
_cell.length_c   1.000
_cell.angle_alpha   90.00
_cell.angle_beta   90.00
_cell.angle_gamma   90.00
#
_symmetry.space_group_name_H-M   'P 1'
#
loop_
_entity.id
_entity.type
_entity.pdbx_description
1 polymer ?
#
loop_
_entity_poly.entity_id
_entity_poly.type
_entity_poly.pdbx_seq_one_letter_code
_entity_poly.pdbx_strand_id
1 'polypeptide(L)' 'MCYEVKCQNCGKRSWGGCGSHVPAVYKRIPIGQHCQCKAWPGVKSGEISAANGGGDSKASSSCTIL' A
#
# COMPACT_ATOMS: atom_id res chain seq x y z
N MET A 1 9.15 -9.02 4.03
CA MET A 1 8.78 -9.93 2.92
C MET A 1 7.37 -9.58 2.46
N CYS A 2 7.13 -9.30 1.17
CA CYS A 2 5.76 -9.13 0.67
C CYS A 2 5.33 -10.38 -0.12
N TYR A 3 4.05 -10.73 -0.04
CA TYR A 3 3.48 -11.89 -0.69
C TYR A 3 2.11 -11.57 -1.29
N GLU A 4 1.69 -12.40 -2.25
CA GLU A 4 0.39 -12.31 -2.88
C GLU A 4 -0.72 -12.86 -1.97
N VAL A 5 -1.84 -12.15 -1.88
CA VAL A 5 -3.01 -12.55 -1.10
C VAL A 5 -4.28 -12.30 -1.90
N LYS A 6 -5.36 -13.03 -1.62
CA LYS A 6 -6.66 -12.77 -2.25
C LYS A 6 -7.44 -11.74 -1.42
N CYS A 7 -7.89 -10.67 -2.05
CA CYS A 7 -8.73 -9.68 -1.38
C CYS A 7 -10.12 -10.27 -1.13
N GLN A 8 -10.59 -10.22 0.11
CA GLN A 8 -11.94 -10.69 0.46
C GLN A 8 -13.04 -9.74 -0.05
N ASN A 9 -12.72 -8.46 -0.28
CA ASN A 9 -13.69 -7.46 -0.70
C ASN A 9 -14.03 -7.52 -2.20
N CYS A 10 -13.01 -7.72 -3.05
CA CYS A 10 -13.18 -7.73 -4.50
C CYS A 10 -12.81 -9.07 -5.16
N GLY A 11 -12.30 -10.06 -4.41
CA GLY A 11 -11.87 -11.35 -4.93
C GLY A 11 -10.58 -11.33 -5.77
N LYS A 12 -10.01 -10.15 -6.06
CA LYS A 12 -8.80 -9.96 -6.86
C LYS A 12 -7.51 -10.24 -6.09
N ARG A 13 -6.38 -10.34 -6.79
CA ARG A 13 -5.05 -10.55 -6.20
C ARG A 13 -4.49 -9.23 -5.67
N SER A 14 -4.23 -9.22 -4.37
CA SER A 14 -3.64 -8.12 -3.60
C SER A 14 -2.30 -8.56 -3.01
N TRP A 15 -1.69 -7.70 -2.20
CA TRP A 15 -0.40 -7.94 -1.57
C TRP A 15 -0.46 -7.71 -0.05
N GLY A 16 0.26 -8.54 0.71
CA GLY A 16 0.50 -8.39 2.15
C GLY A 16 1.97 -8.09 2.43
N GLY A 17 2.27 -7.29 3.48
CA GLY A 17 3.62 -6.99 3.93
C GLY A 17 3.94 -5.50 4.08
N CYS A 18 5.23 -5.15 4.07
CA CYS A 18 5.76 -3.81 4.37
C CYS A 18 5.75 -2.79 3.21
N GLY A 19 5.34 -3.15 2.00
CA GLY A 19 5.25 -2.21 0.89
C GLY A 19 6.48 -2.16 -0.03
N SER A 20 7.69 -2.40 0.49
CA SER A 20 8.92 -2.29 -0.30
C SER A 20 9.08 -3.34 -1.41
N HIS A 21 8.44 -4.51 -1.26
CA HIS A 21 8.53 -5.60 -2.25
C HIS A 21 7.26 -5.72 -3.12
N VAL A 22 6.35 -4.76 -3.01
CA VAL A 22 5.10 -4.72 -3.76
C VAL A 22 5.29 -4.68 -5.28
N PRO A 23 6.31 -3.99 -5.84
CA PRO A 23 6.55 -4.01 -7.29
C PRO A 23 6.86 -5.42 -7.82
N ALA A 24 7.57 -6.24 -7.01
CA ALA A 24 7.87 -7.62 -7.38
C ALA A 24 6.62 -8.50 -7.36
N VAL A 25 5.72 -8.29 -6.39
CA VAL A 25 4.42 -8.98 -6.33
C VAL A 25 3.52 -8.54 -7.48
N TYR A 26 3.48 -7.24 -7.78
CA TYR A 26 2.65 -6.68 -8.85
C TYR A 26 3.00 -7.25 -10.22
N LYS A 27 4.30 -7.42 -10.52
CA LYS A 27 4.76 -8.03 -11.78
C LYS A 27 4.40 -9.51 -11.93
N ARG A 28 4.15 -10.22 -10.83
CA ARG A 28 3.73 -11.64 -10.87
C ARG A 28 2.24 -11.80 -11.14
N ILE A 29 1.45 -10.77 -10.86
CA ILE A 29 0.00 -10.78 -11.06
C ILE A 29 -0.29 -10.19 -12.45
N PRO A 30 -1.10 -10.85 -13.29
CA PRO A 30 -1.45 -10.32 -14.61
C PRO A 30 -2.30 -9.04 -14.51
N ILE A 31 -2.13 -8.15 -15.49
CA ILE A 31 -2.88 -6.90 -15.61
C ILE A 31 -4.38 -7.21 -15.68
N GLY A 32 -5.16 -6.59 -14.78
CA GLY A 32 -6.61 -6.82 -14.61
C GLY A 32 -6.99 -7.68 -13.40
N GLN A 33 -6.05 -8.47 -12.87
CA GLN A 33 -6.21 -9.25 -11.63
C GLN A 33 -5.71 -8.52 -10.38
N HIS A 34 -5.12 -7.32 -10.52
CA HIS A 34 -4.70 -6.50 -9.38
C HIS A 34 -5.90 -5.92 -8.63
N CYS A 35 -5.90 -6.12 -7.32
CA CYS A 35 -6.86 -5.51 -6.42
C CYS A 35 -6.63 -4.00 -6.34
N GLN A 36 -7.65 -3.18 -6.60
CA GLN A 36 -7.58 -1.72 -6.48
C GLN A 36 -8.09 -1.20 -5.13
N CYS A 37 -8.57 -2.08 -4.24
CA CYS A 37 -9.02 -1.70 -2.90
C CYS A 37 -7.87 -1.27 -1.97
N LYS A 38 -6.62 -1.52 -2.37
CA LYS A 38 -5.42 -1.23 -1.59
C LYS A 38 -4.41 -0.48 -2.45
N ALA A 39 -3.71 0.49 -1.86
CA ALA A 39 -2.62 1.21 -2.49
C ALA A 39 -1.51 0.24 -2.93
N TRP A 40 -0.90 0.49 -4.08
CA TRP A 40 0.28 -0.23 -4.53
C TRP A 40 1.50 0.69 -4.50
N PRO A 41 2.25 0.74 -3.38
CA PRO A 41 3.45 1.56 -3.29
C PRO A 41 4.53 1.02 -4.24
N GLY A 42 5.20 1.93 -4.95
CA GLY A 42 6.33 1.61 -5.81
C GLY A 42 5.98 1.10 -7.22
N VAL A 43 4.70 0.92 -7.56
CA VAL A 43 4.27 0.70 -8.96
C VAL A 43 3.78 2.02 -9.51
N LYS A 44 4.62 2.67 -10.31
CA LYS A 44 4.27 3.91 -11.00
C LYS A 44 3.31 3.59 -12.15
N SER A 45 2.01 3.58 -11.86
CA SER A 45 0.98 3.75 -12.89
C SER A 45 0.67 5.24 -12.92
N GLY A 46 1.31 5.98 -13.84
CA GLY A 46 1.51 7.43 -13.80
C GLY A 46 0.29 8.35 -13.93
N GLU A 47 -0.85 8.05 -13.29
CA GLU A 47 -1.95 9.04 -13.18
C GLU A 47 -2.87 8.83 -11.97
N ILE A 48 -3.03 7.61 -11.42
CA ILE A 48 -4.01 7.41 -10.35
C ILE A 48 -3.39 7.70 -8.98
N SER A 49 -3.39 9.00 -8.68
CA SER A 49 -3.18 9.56 -7.35
C SER A 49 -4.21 9.05 -6.34
N ALA A 50 -3.83 9.13 -5.07
CA ALA A 50 -4.63 8.95 -3.86
C ALA A 50 -4.77 7.51 -3.32
N ALA A 51 -3.82 7.14 -2.46
CA ALA A 51 -4.18 6.60 -1.15
C ALA A 51 -2.99 6.78 -0.20
N ASN A 52 -2.96 7.97 0.40
CA ASN A 52 -2.28 8.23 1.66
C ASN A 52 -2.60 7.11 2.66
N GLY A 53 -1.57 6.62 3.34
CA GLY A 53 -1.76 5.64 4.40
C GLY A 53 -0.43 5.17 4.96
N GLY A 54 0.11 5.91 5.92
CA GLY A 54 1.13 5.35 6.81
C GLY A 54 2.04 6.34 7.51
N GLY A 55 1.50 7.06 8.50
CA GLY A 55 2.12 7.22 9.81
C GLY A 55 3.32 8.16 9.95
N ASP A 56 3.09 9.29 10.62
CA ASP A 56 3.89 9.56 11.81
C ASP A 56 3.00 10.17 12.90
N SER A 57 2.61 9.32 13.84
CA SER A 57 2.06 9.75 15.13
C SER A 57 3.25 10.10 16.04
N LYS A 58 3.95 11.21 15.80
CA LYS A 58 4.91 11.75 16.77
C LYS A 58 5.26 13.22 16.54
N ALA A 59 4.49 14.10 17.19
CA ALA A 59 5.02 15.36 17.70
C ALA A 59 4.61 15.48 19.18
N SER A 60 5.37 14.78 20.01
CA SER A 60 5.42 15.02 21.44
C SER A 60 5.93 16.45 21.73
N SER A 61 5.51 16.96 22.88
CA SER A 61 6.11 18.09 23.61
C SER A 61 5.72 19.50 23.17
N SER A 62 4.58 19.96 23.68
CA SER A 62 4.41 21.37 24.06
C SER A 62 4.57 21.50 25.57
N CYS A 63 5.82 21.61 26.04
CA CYS A 63 6.11 22.28 27.29
C CYS A 63 5.89 23.78 27.06
N THR A 64 4.94 24.39 27.76
CA THR A 64 4.91 25.85 27.94
C THR A 64 4.63 26.13 29.40
N ILE A 65 5.61 26.79 30.01
CA ILE A 65 5.67 27.25 31.38
C ILE A 65 4.74 28.45 31.53
N LEU A 66 3.83 28.41 32.51
CA LEU A 66 3.35 29.56 33.26
C LEU A 66 3.29 29.20 34.74
#